data_AF-A0A918U990-F1
#
_entry.id   AF-A0A918U990-F1
#
_cell.length_a   1.000
_cell.length_b   1.000
_cell.length_c   1.000
_cell.angle_alpha   90.00
_cell.angle_beta   90.00
_cell.angle_gamma   90.00
#
_symmetry.space_group_name_H-M   'P 1'
#
loop_
_entity.id
_entity.type
_entity.pdbx_description
1 polymer ?
#
loop_
_entity_poly.entity_id
_entity_poly.type
_entity_poly.pdbx_seq_one_letter_code
_entity_poly.pdbx_strand_id
1 'polypeptide(L)'
;MPDLPPAAARCCRHCGIPVTGASRCEECRMRRRPSDRAYRRGLADACFPPAARAALLVRIASGEHISDVCADLGITVNRARSYGRHAPAWARALDLALRAGRDADLVHGSAMAYRFGRCRCPDCRAVKAAARH
;
A
#
# COMPACT_ATOMS: atom_id res chain seq x y z
N MET A 1 9.66 25.29 20.05
CA MET A 1 9.78 24.53 18.81
C MET A 1 9.39 25.46 17.65
N PRO A 2 10.27 26.35 17.15
CA PRO A 2 9.82 27.32 16.16
C PRO A 2 9.97 26.79 14.73
N ASP A 3 8.85 26.92 14.01
CA ASP A 3 8.65 27.07 12.57
C ASP A 3 9.14 26.00 11.59
N LEU A 4 8.21 25.14 11.18
CA LEU A 4 8.30 24.43 9.90
C LEU A 4 7.94 25.41 8.75
N PRO A 5 8.84 25.66 7.79
CA PRO A 5 8.57 26.58 6.68
C PRO A 5 7.45 26.07 5.74
N PRO A 6 6.70 26.97 5.08
CA PRO A 6 5.60 26.59 4.19
C PRO A 6 6.09 25.81 2.96
N ALA A 7 5.35 24.76 2.59
CA ALA A 7 5.56 24.00 1.35
C ALA A 7 5.00 24.76 0.13
N ALA A 8 5.87 25.37 -0.69
CA ALA A 8 5.52 25.89 -2.02
C ALA A 8 6.79 25.98 -2.91
N ALA A 9 6.87 25.61 -4.19
CA ALA A 9 5.93 25.05 -5.16
C ALA A 9 6.64 23.95 -5.99
N ARG A 10 5.82 23.07 -6.58
CA ARG A 10 6.19 21.91 -7.40
C ARG A 10 6.28 22.28 -8.90
N CYS A 11 7.22 21.71 -9.66
CA CYS A 11 6.99 21.21 -11.00
C CYS A 11 7.41 19.74 -11.07
N CYS A 12 6.39 18.93 -11.26
CA CYS A 12 6.38 17.60 -11.82
C CYS A 12 5.65 17.76 -13.16
N ARG A 13 5.40 16.64 -13.84
CA ARG A 13 4.62 16.50 -15.06
C ARG A 13 5.52 16.92 -16.18
N HIS A 14 6.04 15.96 -16.92
CA HIS A 14 6.83 16.29 -18.11
C HIS A 14 8.10 17.11 -17.82
N CYS A 15 8.42 17.28 -16.52
CA CYS A 15 9.72 17.45 -15.94
C CYS A 15 10.66 18.41 -16.67
N GLY A 16 10.18 19.65 -16.82
CA GLY A 16 10.93 20.84 -16.37
C GLY A 16 10.71 21.06 -14.86
N ILE A 17 11.48 20.37 -14.01
CA ILE A 17 11.13 20.02 -12.61
C ILE A 17 11.64 21.06 -11.59
N PRO A 18 10.80 21.58 -10.68
CA PRO A 18 11.20 21.55 -9.25
C PRO A 18 10.15 20.95 -8.31
N VAL A 19 10.26 19.70 -7.84
CA VAL A 19 9.24 19.09 -6.95
C VAL A 19 9.57 19.10 -5.46
N THR A 20 8.55 19.41 -4.65
CA THR A 20 8.42 19.07 -3.22
C THR A 20 7.28 18.05 -2.96
N GLY A 21 6.92 17.25 -3.97
CA GLY A 21 5.90 16.20 -3.89
C GLY A 21 6.05 15.11 -4.96
N ALA A 22 5.15 14.11 -4.97
CA ALA A 22 5.37 12.84 -5.68
C ALA A 22 5.26 12.92 -7.22
N SER A 23 6.30 13.42 -7.90
CA SER A 23 6.44 13.18 -9.33
C SER A 23 6.65 11.71 -9.63
N ARG A 24 5.92 11.21 -10.63
CA ARG A 24 6.02 9.84 -11.16
C ARG A 24 6.78 9.74 -12.48
N CYS A 25 7.24 10.84 -13.10
CA CYS A 25 8.04 10.79 -14.35
C CYS A 25 9.41 10.13 -14.11
N GLU A 26 9.98 9.52 -15.15
CA GLU A 26 11.20 8.72 -15.05
C GLU A 26 12.44 9.57 -14.70
N GLU A 27 12.65 10.70 -15.37
CA GLU A 27 13.68 11.70 -15.05
C GLU A 27 13.68 12.11 -13.56
N CYS A 28 12.48 12.44 -13.04
CA CYS A 28 12.31 12.78 -11.63
C CYS A 28 12.63 11.60 -10.71
N ARG A 29 12.37 10.35 -11.12
CA ARG A 29 12.68 9.17 -10.31
C ARG A 29 14.18 8.92 -10.27
N MET A 30 14.88 9.11 -11.38
CA MET A 30 16.34 8.95 -11.47
C MET A 30 17.07 10.02 -10.65
N ARG A 31 16.57 11.26 -10.62
CA ARG A 31 17.15 12.34 -9.80
C ARG A 31 16.92 12.21 -8.29
N ARG A 32 16.01 11.34 -7.85
CA ARG A 32 15.84 11.11 -6.39
C ARG A 32 17.12 10.49 -5.86
N ARG A 33 17.70 11.12 -4.84
CA ARG A 33 18.96 10.64 -4.28
C ARG A 33 18.75 9.21 -3.73
N PRO A 34 19.71 8.29 -3.90
CA PRO A 34 19.65 6.98 -3.26
C PRO A 34 19.42 7.08 -1.74
N SER A 35 20.00 8.10 -1.11
CA SER A 35 19.76 8.46 0.29
C SER A 35 18.28 8.71 0.60
N ASP A 36 17.51 9.34 -0.29
CA ASP A 36 16.07 9.56 -0.10
C ASP A 36 15.28 8.25 -0.17
N ARG A 37 15.78 7.27 -0.92
CA ARG A 37 15.18 5.93 -0.99
C ARG A 37 15.46 5.15 0.30
N ALA A 38 16.70 5.18 0.78
CA ALA A 38 17.09 4.58 2.05
C ALA A 38 16.32 5.22 3.22
N TYR A 39 16.26 6.55 3.28
CA TYR A 39 15.50 7.30 4.27
C TYR A 39 14.01 6.94 4.25
N ARG A 40 13.37 6.95 3.07
CA ARG A 40 11.96 6.56 2.95
C ARG A 40 11.69 5.10 3.31
N ARG A 41 12.64 4.20 3.05
CA ARG A 41 12.55 2.80 3.51
C ARG A 41 12.66 2.74 5.03
N GLY A 42 13.61 3.44 5.64
CA GLY A 42 13.72 3.54 7.10
C GLY A 42 12.45 4.08 7.76
N LEU A 43 11.85 5.15 7.20
CA LEU A 43 10.54 5.64 7.66
C LEU A 43 9.43 4.60 7.48
N ALA A 44 9.40 3.89 6.35
CA ALA A 44 8.40 2.85 6.11
C ALA A 44 8.54 1.68 7.09
N ASP A 45 9.77 1.27 7.41
CA ASP A 45 10.07 0.22 8.38
C ASP A 45 9.70 0.65 9.81
N ALA A 46 10.01 1.89 10.18
CA ALA A 46 9.63 2.45 11.48
C ALA A 46 8.10 2.55 11.64
N CYS A 47 7.38 2.98 10.59
CA CYS A 47 5.93 3.09 10.60
C CYS A 47 5.20 1.76 10.31
N PHE A 48 5.91 0.68 9.99
CA PHE A 48 5.33 -0.65 9.78
C PHE A 48 6.28 -1.75 10.25
N PRO A 49 6.37 -1.94 11.59
CA PRO A 49 7.34 -2.83 12.21
C PRO A 49 7.20 -4.30 11.75
N PRO A 50 8.28 -5.11 11.81
CA PRO A 50 8.23 -6.55 11.54
C PRO A 50 7.11 -7.30 12.28
N ALA A 51 6.90 -7.00 13.56
CA ALA A 51 5.86 -7.64 14.38
C ALA A 51 4.45 -7.37 13.83
N ALA A 52 4.15 -6.10 13.52
CA ALA A 52 2.87 -5.72 12.92
C ALA A 52 2.67 -6.36 11.53
N ARG A 53 3.74 -6.49 10.74
CA ARG A 53 3.71 -7.20 9.45
C ARG A 53 3.34 -8.67 9.61
N ALA A 54 4.01 -9.38 10.50
CA ALA A 54 3.74 -10.79 10.77
C ALA A 54 2.31 -11.00 11.30
N ALA A 55 1.90 -10.21 12.30
CA ALA A 55 0.56 -10.27 12.87
C ALA A 55 -0.54 -10.04 11.83
N LEU A 56 -0.34 -9.05 10.94
CA LEU A 56 -1.28 -8.77 9.85
C LEU A 56 -1.46 -9.96 8.91
N LEU A 57 -0.37 -10.62 8.52
CA LEU A 57 -0.43 -11.78 7.61
C LEU A 57 -1.18 -12.96 8.24
N VAL A 58 -0.88 -13.27 9.51
CA VAL A 58 -1.53 -14.37 10.24
C VAL A 58 -3.03 -14.13 10.35
N ARG A 59 -3.43 -12.96 10.88
CA ARG A 59 -4.84 -12.63 11.12
C ARG A 59 -5.67 -12.61 9.83
N ILE A 60 -5.14 -12.02 8.76
CA ILE A 60 -5.82 -12.03 7.47
C ILE A 60 -5.91 -13.45 6.91
N ALA A 61 -4.85 -14.27 7.02
CA ALA A 61 -4.89 -15.64 6.53
C ALA A 61 -5.94 -16.50 7.27
N SER A 62 -6.25 -16.16 8.52
CA SER A 62 -7.32 -16.77 9.32
C SER A 62 -8.74 -16.26 8.97
N GLY A 63 -8.87 -15.36 8.01
CA GLY A 63 -10.17 -14.86 7.54
C GLY A 63 -10.56 -13.49 8.10
N GLU A 64 -9.76 -12.89 8.98
CA GLU A 64 -10.06 -11.55 9.47
C GLU A 64 -9.93 -10.50 8.37
N HIS A 65 -10.85 -9.53 8.34
CA HIS A 65 -10.85 -8.52 7.30
C HIS A 65 -9.72 -7.51 7.48
N ILE A 66 -8.91 -7.32 6.43
CA ILE A 66 -7.71 -6.46 6.43
C ILE A 66 -7.90 -5.06 7.00
N SER A 67 -9.07 -4.44 6.83
CA SER A 67 -9.27 -3.07 7.34
C SER A 67 -9.37 -3.06 8.86
N ASP A 68 -9.97 -4.10 9.43
CA ASP A 68 -10.25 -4.21 10.86
C ASP A 68 -8.94 -4.61 11.56
N VAL A 69 -8.21 -5.61 11.04
CA VAL A 69 -6.86 -5.97 11.51
C VAL A 69 -5.88 -4.79 11.43
N CYS A 70 -5.91 -4.00 10.35
CA CYS A 70 -5.05 -2.83 10.24
C CYS A 70 -5.37 -1.78 11.30
N ALA A 71 -6.65 -1.53 11.57
CA ALA A 71 -7.08 -0.59 12.60
C ALA A 71 -6.57 -1.02 13.99
N ASP A 72 -6.73 -2.31 14.33
CA ASP A 72 -6.25 -2.87 15.60
C ASP A 72 -4.73 -2.77 15.76
N LEU A 73 -3.98 -2.94 14.66
CA LEU A 73 -2.52 -2.83 14.64
C LEU A 73 -2.02 -1.38 14.57
N GLY A 74 -2.91 -0.38 14.57
CA GLY A 74 -2.54 1.03 14.49
C GLY A 74 -1.93 1.44 13.15
N ILE A 75 -2.23 0.72 12.07
CA ILE A 75 -1.73 0.98 10.71
C ILE A 75 -2.88 1.17 9.72
N THR A 76 -2.58 1.68 8.53
CA THR A 76 -3.60 1.82 7.48
C THR A 76 -3.44 0.73 6.42
N VAL A 77 -4.54 0.34 5.75
CA VAL A 77 -4.48 -0.60 4.62
C VAL A 77 -3.56 -0.08 3.50
N ASN A 78 -3.54 1.24 3.31
CA ASN A 78 -2.63 1.88 2.35
C ASN A 78 -1.16 1.73 2.74
N ARG A 79 -0.83 1.77 4.04
CA ARG A 79 0.52 1.48 4.57
C ARG A 79 0.92 0.05 4.18
N ALA A 80 0.09 -0.93 4.56
CA ALA A 80 0.33 -2.34 4.28
C ALA A 80 0.53 -2.62 2.78
N ARG A 81 -0.32 -2.06 1.92
CA ARG A 81 -0.19 -2.24 0.46
C ARG A 81 0.99 -1.49 -0.14
N SER A 82 1.22 -0.24 0.27
CA SER A 82 2.29 0.59 -0.30
C SER A 82 3.67 0.09 0.09
N TYR A 83 3.80 -0.62 1.21
CA TYR A 83 5.03 -1.30 1.62
C TYR A 83 5.55 -2.27 0.53
N GLY A 84 4.63 -2.94 -0.16
CA GLY A 84 4.95 -3.84 -1.27
C GLY A 84 5.74 -3.20 -2.42
N ARG A 85 5.69 -1.87 -2.57
CA ARG A 85 6.45 -1.16 -3.63
C ARG A 85 7.96 -1.24 -3.45
N HIS A 86 8.46 -1.43 -2.23
CA HIS A 86 9.90 -1.54 -1.97
C HIS A 86 10.29 -2.87 -1.30
N ALA A 87 9.30 -3.73 -1.02
CA ALA A 87 9.48 -5.10 -0.53
C ALA A 87 8.56 -6.06 -1.34
N PRO A 88 8.99 -6.54 -2.52
CA PRO A 88 8.17 -7.39 -3.37
C PRO A 88 7.75 -8.72 -2.71
N ALA A 89 8.62 -9.28 -1.86
CA ALA A 89 8.30 -10.48 -1.07
C ALA A 89 7.09 -10.24 -0.14
N TRP A 90 7.01 -9.06 0.48
CA TRP A 90 5.85 -8.68 1.28
C TRP A 90 4.57 -8.58 0.44
N ALA A 91 4.63 -7.99 -0.76
CA ALA A 91 3.47 -7.90 -1.64
C ALA A 91 2.89 -9.29 -1.96
N ARG A 92 3.76 -10.25 -2.28
CA ARG A 92 3.37 -11.65 -2.52
C ARG A 92 2.78 -12.30 -1.27
N ALA A 93 3.42 -12.14 -0.12
CA ALA A 93 2.94 -12.70 1.14
C ALA A 93 1.55 -12.14 1.52
N LEU A 94 1.33 -10.84 1.35
CA LEU A 94 0.04 -10.21 1.60
C LEU A 94 -1.05 -10.74 0.67
N ASP A 95 -0.73 -10.92 -0.61
CA ASP A 95 -1.70 -11.46 -1.57
C ASP A 95 -2.01 -12.93 -1.28
N LEU A 96 -1.03 -13.74 -0.85
CA LEU A 96 -1.26 -15.12 -0.39
C LEU A 96 -2.16 -15.14 0.85
N ALA A 97 -1.88 -14.33 1.87
CA ALA A 97 -2.70 -14.25 3.08
C ALA A 97 -4.15 -13.84 2.76
N LEU A 98 -4.34 -12.81 1.92
CA LEU A 98 -5.66 -12.39 1.46
C LEU A 98 -6.40 -13.45 0.63
N ARG A 99 -5.68 -14.36 -0.02
CA ARG A 99 -6.27 -15.49 -0.74
C ARG A 99 -6.64 -16.63 0.19
N ALA A 100 -5.84 -16.88 1.23
CA ALA A 100 -6.05 -17.91 2.22
C ALA A 100 -7.28 -17.62 3.10
N GLY A 101 -7.39 -16.39 3.63
CA GLY A 101 -8.54 -15.98 4.44
C GLY A 101 -9.75 -15.55 3.62
N ARG A 102 -9.98 -16.15 2.46
CA ARG A 102 -11.17 -15.85 1.66
C ARG A 102 -12.39 -16.50 2.28
N ASP A 103 -13.47 -15.74 2.32
CA ASP A 103 -14.81 -16.26 2.53
C ASP A 103 -15.16 -17.24 1.39
N ALA A 104 -15.41 -18.51 1.69
CA ALA A 104 -15.69 -19.53 0.70
C ALA A 104 -17.07 -19.37 0.04
N ASP A 105 -18.02 -18.72 0.71
CA ASP A 105 -19.39 -18.54 0.24
C ASP A 105 -19.52 -17.36 -0.72
N LEU A 106 -18.50 -16.51 -0.80
CA LEU A 106 -18.47 -15.34 -1.66
C LEU A 106 -17.95 -15.69 -3.06
N VAL A 107 -18.68 -15.31 -4.11
CA VAL A 107 -18.22 -15.40 -5.50
C VAL A 107 -17.13 -14.37 -5.79
N HIS A 108 -15.87 -14.74 -5.52
CA HIS A 108 -14.69 -13.92 -5.76
C HIS A 108 -14.49 -13.58 -7.24
N GLY A 109 -13.69 -12.54 -7.50
CA GLY A 109 -13.45 -12.09 -8.87
C GLY A 109 -14.64 -11.33 -9.47
N SER A 110 -15.55 -10.82 -8.64
CA SER A 110 -16.70 -10.02 -9.07
C SER A 110 -16.67 -8.61 -8.46
N ALA A 111 -17.31 -7.65 -9.13
CA ALA A 111 -17.50 -6.31 -8.59
C ALA A 111 -18.34 -6.32 -7.30
N MET A 112 -19.31 -7.26 -7.21
CA MET A 112 -20.14 -7.44 -6.02
C MET A 112 -19.33 -7.95 -4.83
N ALA A 113 -18.46 -8.94 -5.01
CA ALA A 113 -17.59 -9.42 -3.94
C ALA A 113 -16.67 -8.32 -3.40
N TYR A 114 -16.19 -7.43 -4.28
CA TYR A 114 -15.41 -6.27 -3.84
C TYR A 114 -16.26 -5.23 -3.10
N ARG A 115 -17.40 -4.82 -3.65
CA ARG A 115 -18.20 -3.71 -3.13
C ARG A 115 -19.02 -4.09 -1.90
N PHE A 116 -19.77 -5.18 -2.00
CA PHE A 116 -20.73 -5.62 -0.98
C PHE A 116 -20.14 -6.70 -0.09
N GLY A 117 -19.40 -7.67 -0.65
CA GLY A 117 -18.73 -8.73 0.12
C GLY A 117 -17.45 -8.27 0.84
N ARG A 118 -17.12 -6.97 0.80
CA ARG A 118 -15.91 -6.35 1.38
C ARG A 118 -14.58 -7.03 1.00
N CYS A 119 -14.55 -7.97 0.06
CA CYS A 119 -13.36 -8.75 -0.24
C CYS A 119 -12.25 -7.87 -0.83
N ARG A 120 -11.02 -8.16 -0.40
CA ARG A 120 -9.80 -7.41 -0.78
C ARG A 120 -8.73 -8.30 -1.40
N CYS A 121 -9.06 -9.54 -1.74
CA CYS A 121 -8.18 -10.49 -2.43
C CYS A 121 -7.73 -9.95 -3.80
N PRO A 122 -6.59 -10.41 -4.35
CA PRO A 122 -6.06 -9.92 -5.62
C PRO A 122 -7.08 -10.00 -6.77
N ASP A 123 -7.90 -11.03 -6.82
CA ASP A 123 -8.85 -11.28 -7.91
C ASP A 123 -9.99 -10.24 -7.90
N CYS A 124 -10.62 -10.02 -6.73
CA CYS A 124 -11.65 -8.98 -6.56
C CYS A 124 -11.09 -7.56 -6.79
N ARG A 125 -9.82 -7.32 -6.43
CA ARG A 125 -9.16 -6.03 -6.70
C ARG A 125 -8.92 -5.81 -8.19
N ALA A 126 -8.54 -6.85 -8.93
CA ALA A 126 -8.29 -6.77 -10.37
C ALA A 126 -9.55 -6.36 -11.12
N VAL A 127 -10.69 -6.99 -10.80
CA VAL A 127 -12.00 -6.63 -11.39
C VAL A 127 -12.39 -5.18 -11.07
N LYS A 128 -12.22 -4.75 -9.82
CA LYS A 128 -12.45 -3.34 -9.44
C LYS A 128 -11.50 -2.36 -10.14
N ALA A 129 -10.28 -2.78 -10.47
CA ALA A 129 -9.34 -1.96 -11.22
C ALA A 129 -9.75 -1.84 -12.70
N ALA A 130 -10.19 -2.95 -13.31
CA ALA A 130 -10.68 -2.97 -14.68
C ALA A 130 -11.92 -2.08 -14.87
N ALA A 131 -12.85 -2.06 -13.91
CA ALA A 131 -14.06 -1.24 -13.96
C ALA A 131 -13.84 0.28 -13.76
N ARG A 132 -12.60 0.75 -13.62
CA ARG A 132 -12.27 2.19 -13.47
C ARG A 132 -11.87 2.86 -14.80
N HIS A 133 -11.85 2.08 -15.88
CA HIS A 133 -11.58 2.51 -17.24
C HIS A 133 -12.87 2.51 -18.04
#